data_AF-A0A8T6MUC3-F1
#
_entry.id   AF-A0A8T6MUC3-F1
#
_cell.length_a   1.000
_cell.length_b   1.000
_cell.length_c   1.000
_cell.angle_alpha   90.00
_cell.angle_beta   90.00
_cell.angle_gamma   90.00
#
_symmetry.space_group_name_H-M   'P 1'
#
loop_
_entity.id
_entity.type
_entity.pdbx_description
1 polymer ?
#
loop_
_entity_poly.entity_id
_entity_poly.type
_entity_poly.pdbx_seq_one_letter_code
_entity_poly.pdbx_strand_id
1 'polypeptide(L)'
;GKFAEYHTSDDNLKFVQPQFLGDSYSKYLQTIFVLENNKKYLNLNPKCEPQLGKRGLYRQIGGQKISKNSELAMFWMLSLSDGLHDIIGISEKSGLEFEVLLEAAQKLEKNNLLKLAD
;
A
#
# COMPACT_ATOMS: atom_id res chain seq x y z
N GLY A 1 -1.78 -6.76 -29.99
CA GLY A 1 -2.52 -5.57 -30.45
C GLY A 1 -3.26 -5.86 -31.73
N LYS A 2 -4.43 -6.49 -31.62
CA LYS A 2 -5.44 -6.55 -32.68
C LYS A 2 -6.80 -6.57 -31.96
N PHE A 3 -7.62 -5.57 -32.22
CA PHE A 3 -9.04 -5.49 -31.85
C PHE A 3 -9.86 -5.32 -33.14
N ALA A 4 -11.18 -5.51 -33.10
CA ALA A 4 -11.99 -5.65 -34.31
C ALA A 4 -11.96 -4.41 -35.21
N GLU A 5 -11.88 -3.22 -34.61
CA GLU A 5 -11.88 -1.92 -35.25
C GLU A 5 -10.48 -1.44 -35.67
N TYR A 6 -9.43 -2.20 -35.36
CA TYR A 6 -8.04 -1.80 -35.60
C TYR A 6 -7.74 -1.61 -37.10
N HIS A 7 -7.19 -0.45 -37.47
CA HIS A 7 -6.95 -0.04 -38.87
C HIS A 7 -8.21 0.01 -39.76
N THR A 8 -9.40 0.15 -39.19
CA THR A 8 -10.62 0.44 -39.95
C THR A 8 -11.14 1.85 -39.62
N SER A 9 -12.11 2.35 -40.39
CA SER A 9 -12.82 3.60 -40.08
C SER A 9 -13.67 3.52 -38.81
N ASP A 10 -13.86 2.32 -38.26
CA ASP A 10 -14.64 2.10 -37.05
C ASP A 10 -13.85 2.44 -35.77
N ASP A 11 -12.51 2.61 -35.86
CA ASP A 11 -11.69 3.22 -34.81
C ASP A 11 -11.89 4.74 -34.78
N ASN A 12 -12.99 5.17 -34.18
CA ASN A 12 -13.45 6.55 -34.17
C ASN A 12 -13.99 6.98 -32.80
N LEU A 13 -14.46 8.23 -32.67
CA LEU A 13 -14.95 8.78 -31.40
C LEU A 13 -16.26 8.16 -30.86
N LYS A 14 -16.94 7.31 -31.65
CA LYS A 14 -18.04 6.48 -31.14
C LYS A 14 -17.50 5.21 -30.48
N PHE A 15 -16.36 4.71 -30.93
CA PHE A 15 -15.68 3.57 -30.33
C PHE A 15 -14.85 4.00 -29.10
N VAL A 16 -14.03 5.05 -29.23
CA VAL A 16 -13.21 5.59 -28.13
C VAL A 16 -14.06 6.43 -27.18
N GLN A 17 -14.32 5.91 -25.98
CA GLN A 17 -15.14 6.58 -24.97
C GLN A 17 -14.32 7.22 -23.85
N PRO A 18 -14.63 8.47 -23.43
CA PRO A 18 -13.89 9.17 -22.36
C PRO A 18 -13.76 8.38 -21.05
N GLN A 19 -14.78 7.59 -20.69
CA GLN A 19 -14.77 6.78 -19.48
C GLN A 19 -13.64 5.72 -19.46
N PHE A 20 -13.34 5.10 -20.61
CA PHE A 20 -12.29 4.08 -20.71
C PHE A 20 -10.88 4.70 -20.77
N LEU A 21 -10.78 5.91 -21.33
CA LEU A 21 -9.55 6.70 -21.26
C LEU A 21 -9.24 7.10 -19.81
N GLY A 22 -10.25 7.58 -19.07
CA GLY A 22 -10.11 7.95 -17.66
C GLY A 22 -9.78 6.77 -16.76
N ASP A 23 -10.41 5.62 -16.97
CA ASP A 23 -10.10 4.37 -16.27
C ASP A 23 -8.66 3.90 -16.53
N SER A 24 -8.24 3.89 -17.80
CA SER A 24 -6.87 3.53 -18.17
C SER A 24 -5.86 4.49 -17.54
N TYR A 25 -6.08 5.80 -17.65
CA TYR A 25 -5.25 6.83 -17.02
C TYR A 25 -5.11 6.62 -15.51
N SER A 26 -6.22 6.37 -14.82
CA SER A 26 -6.24 6.14 -13.37
C SER A 26 -5.45 4.89 -12.98
N LYS A 27 -5.55 3.81 -13.76
CA LYS A 27 -4.76 2.59 -13.56
C LYS A 27 -3.26 2.84 -13.70
N TYR A 28 -2.85 3.58 -14.74
CA TYR A 28 -1.44 3.94 -14.91
C TYR A 28 -0.92 4.78 -13.75
N LEU A 29 -1.71 5.76 -13.26
CA LEU A 29 -1.34 6.51 -12.06
C LEU A 29 -1.22 5.62 -10.82
N GLN A 30 -2.15 4.67 -10.62
CA GLN A 30 -2.09 3.72 -9.50
C GLN A 30 -0.83 2.85 -9.60
N THR A 31 -0.50 2.35 -10.78
CA THR A 31 0.73 1.57 -11.01
C THR A 31 1.97 2.37 -10.68
N ILE A 32 2.06 3.62 -11.16
CA ILE A 32 3.19 4.51 -10.85
C ILE A 32 3.26 4.77 -9.35
N PHE A 33 2.12 5.05 -8.71
CA PHE A 33 2.05 5.25 -7.26
C PHE A 33 2.58 4.06 -6.47
N VAL A 34 2.18 2.84 -6.82
CA VAL A 34 2.68 1.61 -6.19
C VAL A 34 4.18 1.46 -6.43
N LEU A 35 4.66 1.64 -7.66
CA LEU A 35 6.09 1.52 -7.97
C LEU A 35 6.95 2.51 -7.19
N GLU A 36 6.51 3.77 -7.08
CA GLU A 36 7.24 4.80 -6.33
C GLU A 36 7.27 4.52 -4.82
N ASN A 37 6.21 3.93 -4.28
CA ASN A 37 6.03 3.73 -2.84
C ASN A 37 6.33 2.30 -2.35
N ASN A 38 6.58 1.34 -3.24
CA ASN A 38 6.90 -0.03 -2.85
C ASN A 38 8.34 -0.11 -2.32
N LYS A 39 8.50 0.22 -1.04
CA LYS A 39 9.79 0.23 -0.34
C LYS A 39 9.94 -0.99 0.56
N LYS A 40 11.19 -1.26 0.91
CA LYS A 40 11.58 -2.20 1.97
C LYS A 40 11.92 -1.40 3.21
N TYR A 41 11.58 -1.95 4.37
CA TYR A 41 11.84 -1.33 5.66
C TYR A 41 12.59 -2.28 6.58
N LEU A 42 13.31 -1.72 7.54
CA LEU A 42 13.92 -2.44 8.65
C LEU A 42 13.26 -2.02 9.96
N ASN A 43 12.80 -3.01 10.72
CA ASN A 43 12.25 -2.82 12.06
C ASN A 43 13.39 -2.49 13.05
N LEU A 44 13.27 -1.34 13.70
CA LEU A 44 14.24 -0.83 14.67
C LEU A 44 14.05 -1.43 16.08
N ASN A 45 12.93 -2.10 16.32
CA ASN A 45 12.64 -2.84 17.55
C ASN A 45 12.17 -4.28 17.25
N PRO A 46 13.06 -5.15 16.74
CA PRO A 46 12.69 -6.49 16.27
C PRO A 46 12.46 -7.51 17.40
N LYS A 47 12.92 -7.21 18.62
CA LYS A 47 12.74 -8.10 19.78
C LYS A 47 11.35 -7.89 20.37
N CYS A 48 10.43 -8.80 20.03
CA CYS A 48 9.02 -8.76 20.41
C CYS A 48 8.27 -7.53 19.84
N GLU A 49 6.98 -7.44 20.17
CA GLU A 49 6.14 -6.34 19.69
C GLU A 49 6.36 -5.06 20.54
N PRO A 50 6.55 -3.88 19.90
CA PRO A 50 6.63 -2.61 20.62
C PRO A 50 5.28 -2.25 21.25
N GLN A 51 5.30 -1.63 22.43
CA GLN A 51 4.08 -1.10 23.07
C GLN A 51 3.54 0.11 22.30
N LEU A 52 2.67 -0.11 21.31
CA LEU A 52 2.14 0.91 20.40
C LEU A 52 1.22 1.93 21.10
N GLY A 53 0.51 1.54 22.16
CA GLY A 53 -0.43 2.42 22.88
C GLY A 53 0.22 3.66 23.50
N LYS A 54 1.45 3.54 24.04
CA LYS A 54 2.21 4.68 24.58
C LYS A 54 2.67 5.67 23.51
N ARG A 55 2.67 5.23 22.24
CA ARG A 55 3.08 6.03 21.08
C ARG A 55 1.89 6.62 20.32
N GLY A 56 0.66 6.44 20.84
CA GLY A 56 -0.57 6.90 20.17
C GLY A 56 -0.88 6.15 18.85
N LEU A 57 -0.21 5.03 18.60
CA LEU A 57 -0.36 4.22 17.39
C LEU A 57 -1.38 3.08 17.53
N TYR A 58 -1.97 2.94 18.72
CA TYR A 58 -2.92 1.89 19.03
C TYR A 58 -4.08 2.47 19.82
N ARG A 59 -5.28 1.90 19.67
CA ARG A 59 -6.43 2.29 20.49
C ARG A 59 -6.07 2.26 21.97
N GLN A 60 -6.20 3.43 22.61
CA GLN A 60 -6.01 3.55 24.05
C GLN A 60 -7.29 3.18 24.84
N ILE A 61 -8.46 3.32 24.21
CA ILE A 61 -9.79 3.06 24.81
C ILE A 61 -10.68 2.38 23.76
N GLY A 62 -11.47 1.39 24.17
CA GLY A 62 -12.48 0.75 23.30
C GLY A 62 -13.52 1.77 22.82
N GLY A 63 -13.59 2.00 21.51
CA GLY A 63 -14.59 2.89 20.88
C GLY A 63 -14.04 3.94 19.90
N GLN A 64 -12.74 4.25 19.91
CA GLN A 64 -12.15 5.22 18.97
C GLN A 64 -12.09 4.66 17.54
N LYS A 65 -12.40 5.42 16.48
CA LYS A 65 -12.43 4.91 15.08
C LYS A 65 -11.01 4.72 14.47
N ILE A 66 -10.20 3.84 15.02
CA ILE A 66 -9.11 3.21 14.25
C ILE A 66 -9.69 1.95 13.63
N SER A 67 -9.54 1.78 12.32
CA SER A 67 -10.00 0.57 11.64
C SER A 67 -9.16 -0.61 12.12
N LYS A 68 -9.77 -1.77 12.38
CA LYS A 68 -9.05 -3.00 12.76
C LYS A 68 -7.92 -3.32 11.77
N ASN A 69 -8.15 -3.01 10.49
CA ASN A 69 -7.17 -3.21 9.43
C ASN A 69 -5.92 -2.32 9.59
N SER A 70 -6.07 -1.09 10.11
CA SER A 70 -4.92 -0.21 10.33
C SER A 70 -4.01 -0.71 11.45
N GLU A 71 -4.57 -1.28 12.52
CA GLU A 71 -3.79 -1.89 13.61
C GLU A 71 -3.08 -3.17 13.12
N LEU A 72 -3.81 -4.04 12.42
CA LEU A 72 -3.24 -5.25 11.83
C LEU A 72 -2.12 -4.94 10.84
N ALA A 73 -2.29 -3.91 10.00
CA ALA A 73 -1.26 -3.45 9.07
C ALA A 73 0.04 -3.06 9.78
N MET A 74 -0.04 -2.39 10.94
CA MET A 74 1.16 -2.05 11.72
C MET A 74 1.89 -3.30 12.22
N PHE A 75 1.17 -4.32 12.69
CA PHE A 75 1.79 -5.57 13.11
C PHE A 75 2.43 -6.32 11.95
N TRP A 76 1.77 -6.39 10.80
CA TRP A 76 2.33 -7.00 9.59
C TRP A 76 3.60 -6.28 9.13
N MET A 77 3.58 -4.95 9.10
CA MET A 77 4.77 -4.16 8.78
C MET A 77 5.89 -4.43 9.78
N LEU A 78 5.64 -4.39 11.09
CA LEU A 78 6.67 -4.68 12.10
C LEU A 78 7.22 -6.11 12.00
N SER A 79 6.39 -7.09 11.68
CA SER A 79 6.78 -8.49 11.60
C SER A 79 7.64 -8.82 10.37
N LEU A 80 7.42 -8.15 9.25
CA LEU A 80 8.07 -8.47 7.97
C LEU A 80 8.99 -7.36 7.43
N SER A 81 9.18 -6.27 8.17
CA SER A 81 10.20 -5.26 7.87
C SER A 81 11.58 -5.76 8.30
N ASP A 82 12.11 -6.75 7.59
CA ASP A 82 13.43 -7.37 7.79
C ASP A 82 14.48 -6.88 6.78
N GLY A 83 14.11 -5.92 5.93
CA GLY A 83 14.90 -5.44 4.80
C GLY A 83 14.83 -6.33 3.55
N LEU A 84 14.16 -7.47 3.61
CA LEU A 84 14.02 -8.39 2.48
C LEU A 84 12.66 -8.24 1.79
N HIS A 85 11.59 -8.11 2.57
CA HIS A 85 10.22 -7.96 2.07
C HIS A 85 9.88 -6.49 1.78
N ASP A 86 9.26 -6.25 0.64
CA ASP A 86 8.66 -4.97 0.27
C ASP A 86 7.17 -4.93 0.64
N ILE A 87 6.54 -3.76 0.52
CA ILE A 87 5.13 -3.60 0.91
C ILE A 87 4.22 -4.50 0.06
N ILE A 88 4.51 -4.71 -1.22
CA ILE A 88 3.74 -5.64 -2.07
C ILE A 88 3.82 -7.07 -1.51
N GLY A 89 5.01 -7.58 -1.19
CA GLY A 89 5.17 -8.92 -0.61
C GLY A 89 4.47 -9.07 0.74
N ILE A 90 4.40 -8.00 1.54
CA ILE A 90 3.64 -7.97 2.79
C ILE A 90 2.12 -7.95 2.51
N SER A 91 1.68 -7.21 1.49
CA SER A 91 0.28 -7.16 1.03
C SER A 91 -0.20 -8.54 0.61
N GLU A 92 0.57 -9.25 -0.23
CA GLU A 92 0.24 -10.61 -0.68
C GLU A 92 0.12 -11.60 0.48
N LYS A 93 1.01 -11.52 1.48
CA LYS A 93 1.00 -12.42 2.65
C LYS A 93 -0.14 -12.11 3.63
N SER A 94 -0.45 -10.83 3.82
CA SER A 94 -1.44 -10.38 4.81
C SER A 94 -2.86 -10.34 4.26
N GLY A 95 -3.03 -10.25 2.94
CA GLY A 95 -4.31 -9.98 2.29
C GLY A 95 -4.82 -8.55 2.52
N LEU A 96 -3.97 -7.64 2.99
CA LEU A 96 -4.30 -6.23 3.21
C LEU A 96 -3.91 -5.39 1.99
N GLU A 97 -4.74 -4.39 1.70
CA GLU A 97 -4.49 -3.42 0.62
C GLU A 97 -3.17 -2.69 0.80
N PHE A 98 -2.47 -2.45 -0.32
CA PHE A 98 -1.16 -1.80 -0.36
C PHE A 98 -1.16 -0.44 0.35
N GLU A 99 -2.20 0.37 0.14
CA GLU A 99 -2.32 1.72 0.70
C GLU A 99 -2.42 1.69 2.23
N VAL A 100 -3.11 0.69 2.79
CA VAL A 100 -3.25 0.53 4.24
C VAL A 100 -1.91 0.18 4.88
N LEU A 101 -1.12 -0.67 4.22
CA LEU A 101 0.23 -1.03 4.65
C LEU A 101 1.22 0.13 4.49
N LEU A 102 1.13 0.88 3.39
CA LEU A 102 1.94 2.08 3.17
C LEU A 102 1.68 3.13 4.25
N GLU A 103 0.42 3.41 4.58
CA GLU A 103 0.07 4.31 5.69
C GLU A 103 0.62 3.82 7.03
N ALA A 104 0.55 2.50 7.28
CA ALA A 104 1.12 1.92 8.49
C ALA A 104 2.64 2.08 8.53
N ALA A 105 3.33 1.84 7.42
CA ALA A 105 4.77 2.01 7.28
C ALA A 105 5.19 3.45 7.60
N GLN A 106 4.53 4.45 6.99
CA GLN A 106 4.77 5.87 7.23
C GLN A 106 4.54 6.27 8.70
N LYS A 107 3.46 5.76 9.32
CA LYS A 107 3.18 6.02 10.75
C LYS A 107 4.27 5.42 11.65
N LEU A 108 4.73 4.21 11.36
CA LEU A 108 5.76 3.53 12.12
C LEU A 108 7.14 4.20 11.94
N GLU A 109 7.48 4.60 10.71
CA GLU A 109 8.71 5.35 10.40
C GLU A 109 8.73 6.69 11.16
N LYS A 110 7.64 7.45 11.12
CA LYS A 110 7.50 8.72 11.87
C LYS A 110 7.69 8.53 13.39
N ASN A 111 7.41 7.34 13.90
CA ASN A 111 7.59 6.97 15.31
C ASN A 111 8.91 6.27 15.60
N ASN A 112 9.86 6.27 14.66
CA ASN A 112 11.17 5.64 14.75
C ASN A 112 11.09 4.12 15.06
N LEU A 113 10.05 3.46 14.56
CA LEU A 113 9.90 2.00 14.65
C LEU A 113 10.37 1.30 13.37
N LEU A 114 10.31 1.99 12.23
CA LEU A 114 10.86 1.54 10.96
C LEU A 114 11.87 2.56 10.43
N LYS A 115 12.77 2.10 9.58
CA LYS A 115 13.55 2.93 8.65
C LYS A 115 13.53 2.29 7.26
N LEU A 116 13.78 3.06 6.21
CA LEU A 116 14.05 2.48 4.89
C LEU A 116 15.24 1.50 4.98
N ALA A 117 15.08 0.35 4.34
CA ALA A 117 16.18 -0.58 4.12
C ALA A 117 17.03 -0.10 2.92
N ASP A 118 18.32 -0.43 2.96
CA ASP A 118 19.28 -0.09 1.90
C ASP A 118 19.09 -0.94 0.63
#